data_AF-A0A920VBW4-F1
#
_entry.id   AF-A0A920VBW4-F1
#
_cell.length_a   1.000
_cell.length_b   1.000
_cell.length_c   1.000
_cell.angle_alpha   90.00
_cell.angle_beta   90.00
_cell.angle_gamma   90.00
#
_symmetry.space_group_name_H-M   'P 1'
#
loop_
_entity.id
_entity.type
_entity.pdbx_description
1 polymer ?
#
loop_
_entity_poly.entity_id
_entity_poly.type
_entity_poly.pdbx_seq_one_letter_code
_entity_poly.pdbx_strand_id
1 'polypeptide(L)'
;MSNRDLEDEPKFETIAEEFMAFVRGPELVIHNAPFDVSFLNHELSRTDRKERIDDACQILDSLALARHKHPGKKKQFGRALPPLCGR
;
A
#
# COMPACT_ATOMS: atom_id res chain seq x y z
N MET A 1 -4.97 -14.59 11.43
CA MET A 1 -4.09 -13.69 12.20
C MET A 1 -4.84 -13.27 13.46
N SER A 2 -4.19 -13.33 14.61
CA SER A 2 -4.68 -12.91 15.92
C SER A 2 -3.76 -11.82 16.47
N ASN A 3 -4.21 -11.03 17.45
CA ASN A 3 -3.39 -9.96 18.02
C ASN A 3 -2.04 -10.46 18.60
N ARG A 4 -1.98 -11.73 18.99
CA ARG A 4 -0.76 -12.38 19.48
C ARG A 4 0.36 -12.46 18.44
N ASP A 5 -0.01 -12.47 17.16
CA ASP A 5 0.95 -12.58 16.06
C ASP A 5 1.77 -11.30 15.86
N LEU A 6 1.46 -10.21 16.59
CA LEU A 6 2.08 -8.89 16.48
C LEU A 6 2.76 -8.43 17.78
N GLU A 7 2.73 -9.23 18.85
CA GLU A 7 3.24 -8.81 20.16
C GLU A 7 4.75 -8.59 20.16
N ASP A 8 5.49 -9.39 19.38
CA ASP A 8 6.95 -9.33 19.29
C ASP A 8 7.46 -8.49 18.09
N GLU A 9 6.54 -7.95 17.28
CA GLU A 9 6.90 -7.20 16.08
C GLU A 9 7.24 -5.73 16.39
N PRO A 10 8.21 -5.13 15.67
CA PRO A 10 8.59 -3.76 15.91
C PRO A 10 7.46 -2.79 15.56
N LYS A 11 7.39 -1.67 16.29
CA LYS A 11 6.48 -0.57 15.96
C LYS A 11 6.89 0.08 14.65
N PHE A 12 5.90 0.67 13.96
CA PHE A 12 6.13 1.37 12.69
C PHE A 12 7.19 2.47 12.80
N GLU A 13 7.20 3.24 13.89
CA GLU A 13 8.17 4.32 14.12
C GLU A 13 9.63 3.83 14.05
N THR A 14 9.90 2.61 14.51
CA THR A 14 11.23 2.00 14.50
C THR A 14 11.70 1.60 13.11
N ILE A 15 10.77 1.15 12.26
CA ILE A 15 11.07 0.66 10.90
C ILE A 15 10.79 1.70 9.81
N ALA A 16 10.20 2.86 10.16
CA ALA A 16 9.77 3.86 9.19
C ALA A 16 10.91 4.34 8.28
N GLU A 17 12.15 4.35 8.78
CA GLU A 17 13.32 4.76 7.99
C GLU A 17 13.68 3.76 6.91
N GLU A 18 13.82 2.51 7.32
CA GLU A 18 14.11 1.41 6.42
C GLU A 18 12.98 1.25 5.39
N PHE A 19 11.72 1.38 5.84
CA PHE A 19 10.56 1.34 4.96
C PHE A 19 10.59 2.48 3.93
N MET A 20 10.84 3.73 4.36
CA MET A 20 10.95 4.86 3.43
C MET A 20 12.09 4.68 2.44
N ALA A 21 13.24 4.16 2.88
CA ALA A 21 14.36 3.85 1.99
C ALA A 21 14.02 2.73 0.99
N PHE A 22 13.21 1.76 1.41
CA PHE A 22 12.74 0.67 0.55
C PHE A 22 11.76 1.13 -0.53
N VAL A 23 10.81 2.02 -0.18
CA VAL A 23 9.81 2.53 -1.14
C VAL A 23 10.33 3.67 -1.99
N ARG A 24 11.37 4.38 -1.55
CA ARG A 24 11.96 5.51 -2.29
C ARG A 24 12.64 5.01 -3.55
N GLY A 25 12.13 5.44 -4.71
CA GLY A 25 12.72 5.18 -6.02
C GLY A 25 11.73 4.58 -7.02
N PRO A 26 11.43 3.28 -6.95
CA PRO A 26 10.58 2.61 -7.94
C PRO A 26 9.10 3.02 -7.84
N GLU A 27 8.32 2.59 -8.84
CA GLU A 27 6.86 2.69 -8.84
C GLU A 27 6.27 1.71 -7.81
N LEU A 28 5.53 2.25 -6.84
CA LEU A 28 4.84 1.50 -5.80
C LEU A 28 3.47 1.03 -6.31
N VAL A 29 3.36 -0.25 -6.64
CA VAL A 29 2.11 -0.85 -7.14
C VAL A 29 1.27 -1.37 -5.97
N ILE A 30 0.14 -0.74 -5.69
CA ILE A 30 -0.77 -1.12 -4.60
C ILE A 30 -2.16 -1.45 -5.16
N HIS A 31 -2.88 -2.36 -4.51
CA HIS A 31 -4.28 -2.60 -4.82
C HIS A 31 -5.16 -1.73 -3.94
N ASN A 32 -5.93 -0.80 -4.53
CA ASN A 32 -6.69 0.20 -3.77
C ASN A 32 -5.77 1.19 -3.03
N ALA A 33 -4.78 1.71 -3.77
CA ALA A 33 -3.75 2.61 -3.26
C ALA A 33 -4.23 3.76 -2.34
N PRO A 34 -5.40 4.41 -2.56
CA PRO A 34 -5.85 5.48 -1.66
C PRO A 34 -6.01 5.05 -0.20
N PHE A 35 -6.32 3.78 0.06
CA PHE A 35 -6.46 3.26 1.43
C PHE A 35 -5.09 3.15 2.11
N ASP A 36 -4.18 2.38 1.52
CA ASP A 36 -2.85 2.12 2.08
C ASP A 36 -2.03 3.41 2.20
N VAL A 37 -2.08 4.28 1.19
CA VAL A 37 -1.35 5.55 1.18
C VAL A 37 -1.87 6.49 2.27
N SER A 38 -3.18 6.57 2.48
CA SER A 38 -3.74 7.35 3.58
C SER A 38 -3.30 6.80 4.94
N PHE A 39 -3.22 5.49 5.08
CA PHE A 39 -2.79 4.85 6.32
C PHE A 39 -1.31 5.10 6.60
N LEU A 40 -0.45 4.88 5.60
CA LEU A 40 0.99 5.12 5.71
C LEU A 40 1.31 6.59 5.98
N ASN A 41 0.64 7.52 5.31
CA ASN A 41 0.81 8.96 5.56
C ASN A 41 0.40 9.35 6.99
N HIS A 42 -0.66 8.73 7.52
CA HIS A 42 -1.09 8.97 8.89
C HIS A 42 -0.06 8.46 9.90
N GLU A 43 0.47 7.25 9.71
CA GLU A 43 1.52 6.70 10.58
C GLU A 43 2.84 7.48 10.45
N LEU A 44 3.22 7.92 9.24
CA LEU A 44 4.37 8.81 9.05
C LEU A 44 4.18 10.16 9.75
N SER A 45 2.96 10.72 9.77
CA SER A 45 2.69 11.97 10.47
C SER A 45 2.85 11.90 12.00
N ARG A 46 2.86 10.69 12.56
CA ARG A 46 3.16 10.45 13.98
C ARG A 46 4.64 10.36 14.27
N THR A 47 5.46 10.15 13.25
CA THR A 47 6.93 10.21 13.33
C THR A 47 7.41 11.65 13.13
N ASP A 48 8.69 11.92 13.41
CA ASP A 48 9.29 13.24 13.16
C ASP A 48 9.48 13.55 11.65
N ARG A 49 8.99 12.68 10.76
CA ARG A 49 9.09 12.85 9.31
C ARG A 49 7.99 13.75 8.76
N LYS A 50 8.40 14.70 7.92
CA LYS A 50 7.50 15.56 7.13
C LYS A 50 7.23 15.03 5.72
N GLU A 51 7.97 14.01 5.30
CA GLU A 51 7.85 13.42 3.98
C GLU A 51 6.65 12.47 3.91
N ARG A 52 5.85 12.60 2.85
CA ARG A 52 4.70 11.74 2.59
C ARG A 52 5.08 10.65 1.58
N ILE A 53 4.37 9.53 1.60
CA ILE A 53 4.53 8.47 0.59
C ILE A 53 4.28 9.01 -0.81
N ASP A 54 3.32 9.92 -0.93
CA ASP A 54 2.93 10.57 -2.20
C ASP A 54 4.11 11.32 -2.86
N ASP A 55 5.01 11.87 -2.03
CA ASP A 55 6.16 12.66 -2.47
C ASP A 55 7.41 11.78 -2.71
N ALA A 56 7.48 10.62 -2.04
CA ALA A 56 8.65 9.75 -2.03
C ALA A 56 8.72 8.77 -3.23
N CYS A 57 7.57 8.43 -3.82
CA CYS A 57 7.50 7.45 -4.92
C CYS A 57 6.27 7.66 -5.83
N GLN A 58 6.32 7.13 -7.05
CA GLN A 58 5.15 7.08 -7.92
C GLN A 58 4.24 5.94 -7.47
N ILE A 59 2.94 6.21 -7.30
CA ILE A 59 1.96 5.21 -6.84
C ILE A 59 1.10 4.76 -8.02
N LEU A 60 1.11 3.46 -8.31
CA LEU A 60 0.26 2.83 -9.32
C LEU A 60 -0.85 2.01 -8.66
N ASP A 61 -2.11 2.42 -8.84
CA ASP A 61 -3.25 1.62 -8.40
C ASP A 61 -3.57 0.51 -9.41
N SER A 62 -3.21 -0.72 -9.03
CA SER A 62 -3.50 -1.92 -9.82
C SER A 62 -5.01 -2.16 -9.99
N LEU A 63 -5.87 -1.64 -9.10
CA LEU A 63 -7.33 -1.71 -9.25
C LEU A 63 -7.79 -0.80 -10.39
N ALA A 64 -7.29 0.43 -10.45
CA ALA A 64 -7.54 1.34 -11.55
C ALA A 64 -7.06 0.75 -12.88
N LEU A 65 -5.86 0.15 -12.90
CA LEU A 65 -5.32 -0.54 -14.08
C LEU A 65 -6.22 -1.69 -14.53
N ALA A 66 -6.67 -2.53 -13.59
CA ALA A 66 -7.56 -3.65 -13.90
C ALA A 66 -8.94 -3.19 -14.41
N ARG A 67 -9.46 -2.06 -13.89
CA ARG A 67 -10.73 -1.46 -14.36
C ARG A 67 -10.60 -0.94 -15.79
N HIS A 68 -9.47 -0.32 -16.14
CA HIS A 68 -9.21 0.14 -17.49
C HIS A 68 -9.08 -1.04 -18.47
N LYS A 69 -8.39 -2.13 -18.08
CA LYS A 69 -8.17 -3.29 -18.94
C LYS A 69 -9.42 -4.18 -19.12
N HIS A 70 -10.34 -4.17 -18.14
CA HIS A 70 -11.59 -4.95 -18.17
C HIS A 70 -12.80 -4.10 -17.77
N PRO A 71 -13.29 -3.23 -18.67
CA PRO A 71 -14.49 -2.43 -18.41
C PRO A 71 -15.69 -3.37 -18.20
N GLY A 72 -16.32 -3.32 -17.02
CA GLY A 72 -17.58 -4.02 -16.73
C GLY A 72 -17.55 -5.10 -15.63
N LYS A 73 -16.37 -5.56 -15.17
CA LYS A 73 -16.32 -6.46 -14.01
C LYS A 73 -16.33 -5.66 -12.71
N LYS A 74 -17.51 -5.51 -12.11
CA LYS A 74 -17.68 -4.96 -10.75
C LYS A 74 -16.84 -5.78 -9.76
N LYS A 75 -15.86 -5.17 -9.11
CA LYS A 75 -15.24 -5.74 -7.92
C LYS A 75 -16.04 -5.29 -6.71
N GLN A 76 -16.62 -6.27 -6.04
CA GLN A 76 -17.33 -6.13 -4.78
C GLN A 76 -16.29 -6.35 -3.67
N PHE A 77 -16.32 -5.52 -2.63
CA PHE A 77 -15.44 -5.61 -1.47
C PHE A 77 -15.54 -7.03 -0.88
N GLY A 78 -14.42 -7.76 -0.80
CA GLY A 78 -14.37 -9.14 -0.32
C GLY A 78 -13.91 -10.19 -1.34
N ARG A 79 -13.69 -9.84 -2.61
CA ARG A 79 -13.03 -10.76 -3.57
C ARG A 79 -11.54 -10.46 -3.68
N ALA A 80 -10.72 -11.45 -3.31
CA ALA A 80 -9.28 -11.47 -3.55
C ALA A 80 -8.96 -11.02 -4.98
N LEU A 81 -7.77 -10.40 -5.13
CA LEU A 81 -7.18 -10.00 -6.41
C LEU A 81 -7.55 -11.03 -7.48
N PRO A 82 -8.33 -10.67 -8.52
CA PRO A 82 -8.58 -11.60 -9.60
C PRO A 82 -7.21 -12.00 -10.16
N PRO A 83 -6.98 -13.30 -10.42
CA PRO A 83 -5.71 -13.74 -10.97
C PRO A 83 -5.45 -12.96 -12.26
N LEU A 84 -4.46 -12.07 -12.22
CA LEU A 84 -3.89 -11.44 -13.41
C LEU A 84 -3.01 -12.42 -14.18
N CYS A 85 -2.81 -13.62 -13.63
CA CYS A 85 -2.08 -14.71 -14.26
C CYS A 85 -3.04 -15.44 -15.22
N GLY A 86 -2.92 -15.13 -16.51
CA GLY A 86 -3.60 -15.87 -17.56
C GLY A 86 -3.00 -17.25 -17.77
N ARG A 87 -3.82 -18.28 -17.61
CA ARG A 87 -3.98 -19.37 -18.56
C ARG A 87 -5.44 -19.77 -18.60
#